data_AF-A0A561VW79-F1
#
_entry.id   AF-A0A561VW79-F1
#
_cell.length_a   1.000
_cell.length_b   1.000
_cell.length_c   1.000
_cell.angle_alpha   90.00
_cell.angle_beta   90.00
_cell.angle_gamma   90.00
#
_symmetry.space_group_name_H-M   'P 1'
#
loop_
_entity.id
_entity.type
_entity.pdbx_description
1 polymer ?
#
loop_
_entity_poly.entity_id
_entity_poly.type
_entity_poly.pdbx_seq_one_letter_code
_entity_poly.pdbx_strand_id
1 'polypeptide(L)'
;MADLGGRVDVGREELPVRVTVVTMLPDRRLLLVHAHPDDESIGTGSTMAHYAAQGAHVTLVTCTLGEEGEVHVPALSQLVAAEADQLGGYRIAELTAACAALGVSDHRFLGGAGRYRDSGMMGLATNEHPRAFWQADLDEAAGHLVEIMREVRPQVLVTYDPNGFYGHPDHIQAHRVAMRAVELAAAEGCAPLKVYWTAMPLSVLEAGMTQFAESSDNPFGGIEDIADLPFGTPDAEIAAQIDGTDQHLAKEAAMRAHATQIPANSWLYSIAGNFGGEFMGVEYFTLAVGEKGPGAGPYGWEDDLFAGLPEETAPDRSPVAAAGLR
;
A
#
# COMPACT_ATOMS: atom_id res chain seq x y z
N MET A 1 0.07 -36.16 -78.46
CA MET A 1 1.09 -36.48 -77.46
C MET A 1 1.74 -35.17 -77.07
N ALA A 2 1.22 -34.53 -76.01
CA ALA A 2 1.63 -33.20 -75.58
C ALA A 2 2.46 -33.32 -74.30
N ASP A 3 3.48 -32.47 -74.26
CA ASP A 3 4.68 -32.48 -73.44
C ASP A 3 4.46 -31.98 -72.00
N LEU A 4 5.32 -32.45 -71.11
CA LEU A 4 5.33 -32.24 -69.66
C LEU A 4 5.92 -30.86 -69.32
N GLY A 5 5.08 -29.92 -68.90
CA GLY A 5 5.49 -28.62 -68.35
C GLY A 5 5.05 -28.47 -66.90
N GLY A 6 5.87 -28.93 -65.95
CA GLY A 6 5.66 -28.70 -64.52
C GLY A 6 5.94 -27.25 -64.15
N ARG A 7 4.93 -26.54 -63.64
CA ARG A 7 5.09 -25.28 -62.88
C ARG A 7 5.09 -25.62 -61.40
N VAL A 8 6.20 -25.34 -60.74
CA VAL A 8 6.33 -25.32 -59.29
C VAL A 8 5.62 -24.08 -58.77
N ASP A 9 4.59 -24.28 -57.95
CA ASP A 9 3.94 -23.22 -57.19
C ASP A 9 4.85 -22.86 -56.02
N VAL A 10 5.47 -21.68 -56.07
CA VAL A 10 6.35 -21.19 -55.01
C VAL A 10 5.43 -20.60 -53.95
N GLY A 11 5.14 -21.43 -52.94
CA GLY A 11 4.37 -21.03 -51.77
C GLY A 11 4.95 -19.76 -51.15
N ARG A 12 4.10 -18.76 -50.94
CA ARG A 12 4.41 -17.61 -50.09
C ARG A 12 4.61 -18.14 -48.67
N GLU A 13 5.85 -18.13 -48.19
CA GLU A 13 6.12 -18.24 -46.76
C GLU A 13 5.48 -17.04 -46.06
N GLU A 14 4.41 -17.29 -45.31
CA GLU A 14 3.90 -16.35 -44.33
C GLU A 14 4.97 -16.18 -43.24
N LEU A 15 5.62 -15.01 -43.24
CA LEU A 15 6.53 -14.61 -42.17
C LEU A 15 5.77 -14.67 -40.84
N PRO A 16 6.35 -15.27 -39.77
CA PRO A 16 5.68 -15.35 -38.48
C PRO A 16 5.40 -13.93 -37.98
N VAL A 17 4.11 -13.60 -37.85
CA VAL A 17 3.66 -12.38 -37.19
C VAL A 17 4.14 -12.45 -35.74
N ARG A 18 5.17 -11.69 -35.41
CA ARG A 18 5.53 -11.43 -34.00
C ARG A 18 4.41 -10.60 -33.40
N VAL A 19 3.50 -11.26 -32.70
CA VAL A 19 2.57 -10.61 -31.79
C VAL A 19 3.40 -10.16 -30.58
N THR A 20 3.90 -8.94 -30.63
CA THR A 20 4.39 -8.27 -29.42
C THR A 20 3.14 -7.94 -28.61
N VAL A 21 2.92 -8.68 -27.51
CA VAL A 21 1.93 -8.28 -26.52
C VAL A 21 2.48 -7.02 -25.85
N VAL A 22 2.01 -5.85 -26.31
CA VAL A 22 2.21 -4.61 -25.57
C VAL A 22 1.23 -4.65 -24.42
N THR A 23 1.73 -4.93 -23.21
CA THR A 23 0.93 -4.74 -22.00
C THR A 23 0.76 -3.24 -21.82
N MET A 24 -0.41 -2.74 -22.21
CA MET A 24 -0.84 -1.37 -21.95
C MET A 24 -1.07 -1.24 -20.44
N LEU A 25 -0.38 -0.31 -19.77
CA LEU A 25 -0.70 -0.03 -18.37
C LEU A 25 -2.07 0.68 -18.29
N PRO A 26 -2.89 0.42 -17.26
CA PRO A 26 -4.12 1.16 -17.03
C PRO A 26 -3.90 2.67 -16.88
N ASP A 27 -4.94 3.45 -17.18
CA ASP A 27 -4.87 4.92 -17.16
C ASP A 27 -4.64 5.47 -15.74
N ARG A 28 -5.18 4.81 -14.70
CA ARG A 28 -4.97 5.14 -13.28
C ARG A 28 -4.04 4.14 -12.62
N ARG A 29 -2.96 4.60 -12.01
CA ARG A 29 -1.91 3.77 -11.41
C ARG A 29 -1.52 4.35 -10.05
N LEU A 30 -1.81 3.58 -9.01
CA LEU A 30 -1.62 3.94 -7.61
C LEU A 30 -0.53 3.06 -7.01
N LEU A 31 0.49 3.67 -6.40
CA LEU A 31 1.54 2.97 -5.66
C LEU A 31 1.40 3.26 -4.17
N LEU A 32 1.31 2.22 -3.34
CA LEU A 32 1.32 2.34 -1.89
C LEU A 32 2.60 1.73 -1.33
N VAL A 33 3.20 2.41 -0.36
CA VAL A 33 4.43 1.94 0.31
C VAL A 33 4.15 1.79 1.80
N HIS A 34 4.17 0.55 2.28
CA HIS A 34 3.91 0.18 3.66
C HIS A 34 5.11 -0.56 4.27
N ALA A 35 5.24 -0.51 5.60
CA ALA A 35 6.37 -1.08 6.32
C ALA A 35 6.22 -2.60 6.47
N HIS A 36 5.06 -3.06 6.93
CA HIS A 36 4.82 -4.46 7.32
C HIS A 36 3.57 -5.06 6.66
N PRO A 37 3.46 -6.41 6.62
CA PRO A 37 2.23 -7.09 6.21
C PRO A 37 1.06 -6.93 7.19
N ASP A 38 0.09 -6.07 6.91
CA ASP A 38 -1.13 -5.74 7.67
C ASP A 38 -1.44 -4.24 7.61
N ASP A 39 -0.39 -3.41 7.59
CA ASP A 39 -0.47 -1.95 7.45
C ASP A 39 -1.36 -1.51 6.29
N GLU A 40 -1.28 -2.22 5.15
CA GLU A 40 -2.08 -1.92 3.98
C GLU A 40 -3.56 -2.13 4.27
N SER A 41 -3.90 -3.21 4.98
CA SER A 41 -5.27 -3.57 5.30
C SER A 41 -5.85 -2.65 6.36
N ILE A 42 -5.04 -2.17 7.30
CA ILE A 42 -5.48 -1.29 8.38
C ILE A 42 -5.66 0.15 7.88
N GLY A 43 -4.62 0.69 7.24
CA GLY A 43 -4.55 2.12 6.92
C GLY A 43 -5.10 2.51 5.56
N THR A 44 -5.04 1.62 4.56
CA THR A 44 -5.35 1.95 3.15
C THR A 44 -6.22 0.92 2.44
N GLY A 45 -6.74 -0.09 3.15
CA GLY A 45 -7.39 -1.25 2.54
C GLY A 45 -8.65 -0.88 1.76
N SER A 46 -9.45 0.05 2.28
CA SER A 46 -10.67 0.50 1.59
C SER A 46 -10.32 1.34 0.36
N THR A 47 -9.31 2.21 0.44
CA THR A 47 -8.80 2.98 -0.70
C THR A 47 -8.26 2.05 -1.80
N MET A 48 -7.47 1.05 -1.44
CA MET A 48 -6.92 0.08 -2.39
C MET A 48 -8.05 -0.70 -3.09
N ALA A 49 -9.00 -1.23 -2.33
CA ALA A 49 -10.14 -1.97 -2.88
C ALA A 49 -11.05 -1.09 -3.74
N HIS A 50 -11.28 0.15 -3.34
CA HIS A 50 -12.04 1.15 -4.09
C HIS A 50 -11.43 1.39 -5.48
N TYR A 51 -10.13 1.66 -5.54
CA TYR A 51 -9.44 1.90 -6.81
C TYR A 51 -9.29 0.63 -7.67
N ALA A 52 -9.01 -0.52 -7.06
CA ALA A 52 -8.96 -1.79 -7.77
C ALA A 52 -10.31 -2.14 -8.42
N ALA A 53 -11.42 -1.93 -7.71
CA ALA A 53 -12.77 -2.16 -8.23
C ALA A 53 -13.13 -1.24 -9.41
N GLN A 54 -12.49 -0.07 -9.52
CA GLN A 54 -12.63 0.86 -10.63
C GLN A 54 -11.67 0.57 -11.81
N GLY A 55 -10.84 -0.47 -11.70
CA GLY A 55 -9.89 -0.87 -12.75
C GLY A 55 -8.57 -0.10 -12.73
N ALA A 56 -8.27 0.65 -11.67
CA ALA A 56 -6.94 1.23 -11.50
C ALA A 56 -5.91 0.12 -11.24
N HIS A 57 -4.68 0.32 -11.72
CA HIS A 57 -3.55 -0.52 -11.36
C HIS A 57 -3.04 -0.12 -9.97
N VAL A 58 -3.40 -0.89 -8.96
CA VAL A 58 -2.94 -0.70 -7.59
C VAL A 58 -1.73 -1.59 -7.36
N THR A 59 -0.58 -0.98 -7.09
CA THR A 59 0.66 -1.66 -6.68
C THR A 59 0.92 -1.41 -5.19
N LEU A 60 1.09 -2.49 -4.43
CA LEU A 60 1.56 -2.43 -3.05
C LEU A 60 3.05 -2.77 -2.96
N VAL A 61 3.82 -1.97 -2.25
CA VAL A 61 5.18 -2.29 -1.83
C VAL A 61 5.23 -2.41 -0.32
N THR A 62 5.60 -3.58 0.18
CA THR A 62 5.84 -3.83 1.60
C THR A 62 7.34 -3.88 1.86
N CYS A 63 7.84 -3.08 2.79
CA CYS A 63 9.28 -2.92 2.99
C CYS A 63 9.92 -4.13 3.68
N THR A 64 9.20 -4.80 4.58
CA THR A 64 9.71 -5.91 5.40
C THR A 64 8.76 -7.10 5.40
N LEU A 65 9.13 -8.20 6.07
CA LEU A 65 8.23 -9.34 6.26
C LEU A 65 7.49 -9.30 7.60
N GLY A 66 7.78 -8.33 8.47
CA GLY A 66 7.19 -8.27 9.80
C GLY A 66 7.72 -9.36 10.74
N GLU A 67 9.02 -9.67 10.65
CA GLU A 67 9.67 -10.74 11.42
C GLU A 67 9.63 -10.55 12.94
N GLU A 68 9.56 -9.32 13.42
CA GLU A 68 9.58 -8.98 14.86
C GLU A 68 8.16 -8.84 15.45
N GLY A 69 7.13 -9.18 14.67
CA GLY A 69 5.74 -9.13 15.11
C GLY A 69 5.41 -10.11 16.24
N GLU A 70 4.38 -9.78 17.02
CA GLU A 70 3.77 -10.72 17.96
C GLU A 70 2.90 -11.75 17.22
N VAL A 71 2.46 -12.81 17.92
CA VAL A 71 1.58 -13.83 17.34
C VAL A 71 0.37 -14.07 18.25
N HIS A 72 -0.82 -13.69 17.77
CA HIS A 72 -2.07 -13.87 18.51
C HIS A 72 -2.72 -15.25 18.28
N VAL A 73 -2.17 -16.09 17.41
CA VAL A 73 -2.65 -17.46 17.17
C VAL A 73 -1.83 -18.45 18.01
N PRO A 74 -2.38 -19.07 19.07
CA PRO A 74 -1.59 -19.88 20.00
C PRO A 74 -0.83 -21.04 19.34
N ALA A 75 -1.42 -21.67 18.32
CA ALA A 75 -0.80 -22.76 17.58
C ALA A 75 0.45 -22.33 16.77
N LEU A 76 0.62 -21.03 16.52
CA LEU A 76 1.72 -20.43 15.76
C LEU A 76 2.69 -19.65 16.64
N SER A 77 2.50 -19.66 17.96
CA SER A 77 3.29 -18.88 18.93
C SER A 77 4.81 -19.09 18.84
N GLN A 78 5.27 -20.25 18.39
CA GLN A 78 6.70 -20.54 18.23
C GLN A 78 7.33 -19.91 16.99
N LEU A 79 6.56 -19.25 16.11
CA LEU A 79 7.10 -18.61 14.91
C LEU A 79 7.85 -17.30 15.19
N VAL A 80 7.64 -16.68 16.35
CA VAL A 80 8.23 -15.39 16.74
C VAL A 80 9.77 -15.41 16.68
N ALA A 81 10.37 -14.22 16.53
CA ALA A 81 11.82 -14.02 16.43
C ALA A 81 12.61 -14.65 17.59
N ALA A 82 12.08 -14.62 18.81
CA ALA A 82 12.74 -15.20 19.99
C ALA A 82 12.78 -16.74 20.00
N GLU A 83 11.99 -17.39 19.15
CA GLU A 83 11.85 -18.85 19.08
C GLU A 83 12.37 -19.38 17.74
N ALA A 84 11.48 -19.68 16.78
CA ALA A 84 11.88 -20.21 15.48
C ALA A 84 12.38 -19.14 14.50
N ASP A 85 12.05 -17.85 14.71
CA ASP A 85 12.35 -16.75 13.78
C ASP A 85 11.88 -17.06 12.35
N GLN A 86 10.62 -17.49 12.22
CA GLN A 86 9.99 -17.88 10.96
C GLN A 86 8.70 -17.12 10.65
N LEU A 87 8.29 -16.17 11.51
CA LEU A 87 7.04 -15.43 11.36
C LEU A 87 6.96 -14.69 10.02
N GLY A 88 8.02 -14.02 9.58
CA GLY A 88 7.99 -13.26 8.33
C GLY A 88 7.67 -14.12 7.11
N GLY A 89 8.22 -15.33 7.03
CA GLY A 89 7.91 -16.27 5.95
C GLY A 89 6.44 -16.70 5.95
N TYR A 90 5.83 -16.83 7.13
CA TYR A 90 4.40 -17.11 7.28
C TYR A 90 3.54 -15.91 6.84
N ARG A 91 3.91 -14.70 7.26
CA ARG A 91 3.20 -13.45 6.94
C ARG A 91 3.18 -13.11 5.44
N ILE A 92 4.08 -13.68 4.62
CA ILE A 92 3.96 -13.60 3.15
C ILE A 92 2.62 -14.19 2.66
N ALA A 93 2.21 -15.33 3.21
CA ALA A 93 0.95 -15.97 2.82
C ALA A 93 -0.26 -15.18 3.30
N GLU A 94 -0.18 -14.57 4.50
CA GLU A 94 -1.22 -13.68 5.03
C GLU A 94 -1.38 -12.45 4.14
N LEU A 95 -0.27 -11.77 3.78
CA LEU A 95 -0.27 -10.64 2.85
C LEU A 95 -0.86 -10.99 1.50
N THR A 96 -0.49 -12.15 0.96
CA THR A 96 -0.97 -12.60 -0.35
C THR A 96 -2.50 -12.81 -0.32
N ALA A 97 -3.02 -13.41 0.75
CA ALA A 97 -4.46 -13.59 0.93
C ALA A 97 -5.18 -12.25 1.16
N ALA A 98 -4.57 -11.32 1.90
CA ALA A 98 -5.10 -9.98 2.12
C ALA A 98 -5.19 -9.18 0.81
N CYS A 99 -4.11 -9.13 0.04
CA CYS A 99 -4.09 -8.47 -1.28
C CYS A 99 -5.13 -9.07 -2.23
N ALA A 100 -5.28 -10.40 -2.24
CA ALA A 100 -6.31 -11.06 -3.04
C ALA A 100 -7.74 -10.65 -2.62
N ALA A 101 -8.01 -10.51 -1.32
CA ALA A 101 -9.30 -10.01 -0.82
C ALA A 101 -9.57 -8.55 -1.23
N LEU A 102 -8.53 -7.70 -1.27
CA LEU A 102 -8.61 -6.31 -1.71
C LEU A 102 -8.69 -6.15 -3.25
N GLY A 103 -8.50 -7.22 -4.02
CA GLY A 103 -8.43 -7.14 -5.48
C GLY A 103 -7.08 -6.62 -6.01
N VAL A 104 -6.05 -6.61 -5.16
CA VAL A 104 -4.71 -6.12 -5.46
C VAL A 104 -3.85 -7.29 -5.92
N SER A 105 -3.45 -7.29 -7.19
CA SER A 105 -2.65 -8.39 -7.77
C SER A 105 -1.17 -8.06 -7.93
N ASP A 106 -0.79 -6.78 -7.95
CA ASP A 106 0.60 -6.35 -7.95
C ASP A 106 1.01 -5.97 -6.52
N HIS A 107 1.60 -6.92 -5.79
CA HIS A 107 2.19 -6.67 -4.48
C HIS A 107 3.64 -7.17 -4.45
N ARG A 108 4.54 -6.38 -3.92
CA ARG A 108 5.99 -6.60 -4.00
C ARG A 108 6.65 -6.32 -2.66
N PHE A 109 7.77 -6.98 -2.41
CA PHE A 109 8.65 -6.64 -1.29
C PHE A 109 9.78 -5.72 -1.76
N LEU A 110 10.05 -4.65 -1.01
CA LEU A 110 11.09 -3.69 -1.36
C LEU A 110 12.46 -4.36 -1.47
N GLY A 111 13.07 -4.35 -2.66
CA GLY A 111 14.36 -5.00 -2.91
C GLY A 111 14.34 -6.54 -2.83
N GLY A 112 13.15 -7.15 -2.79
CA GLY A 112 12.93 -8.59 -2.70
C GLY A 112 12.53 -9.07 -1.30
N ALA A 113 11.81 -10.21 -1.24
CA ALA A 113 11.31 -10.77 0.02
C ALA A 113 12.47 -11.06 0.99
N GLY A 114 12.38 -10.51 2.20
CA GLY A 114 13.40 -10.66 3.25
C GLY A 114 14.68 -9.86 3.00
N ARG A 115 14.71 -8.91 2.07
CA ARG A 115 15.86 -8.01 1.89
C ARG A 115 16.09 -7.17 3.15
N TYR A 116 15.05 -6.51 3.61
CA TYR A 116 15.03 -5.76 4.85
C TYR A 116 14.21 -6.50 5.88
N ARG A 117 14.76 -6.62 7.09
CA ARG A 117 14.10 -7.20 8.24
C ARG A 117 13.32 -6.11 8.97
N ASP A 118 12.15 -6.47 9.48
CA ASP A 118 11.45 -5.69 10.50
C ASP A 118 12.42 -5.30 11.63
N SER A 119 12.41 -4.03 11.98
CA SER A 119 13.29 -3.47 13.00
C SER A 119 12.73 -3.68 14.41
N GLY A 120 11.44 -4.03 14.54
CA GLY A 120 10.69 -3.96 15.79
C GLY A 120 10.54 -2.53 16.29
N MET A 121 9.97 -2.36 17.49
CA MET A 121 9.73 -1.05 18.08
C MET A 121 11.01 -0.23 18.30
N MET A 122 10.88 1.09 18.27
CA MET A 122 11.98 2.03 18.48
C MET A 122 12.69 1.78 19.83
N GLY A 123 14.02 1.76 19.81
CA GLY A 123 14.87 1.61 20.99
C GLY A 123 15.14 0.17 21.41
N LEU A 124 14.59 -0.82 20.70
CA LEU A 124 14.89 -2.23 20.93
C LEU A 124 16.22 -2.65 20.29
N ALA A 125 16.84 -3.70 20.83
CA ALA A 125 18.10 -4.25 20.30
C ALA A 125 17.97 -4.76 18.85
N THR A 126 16.75 -5.09 18.42
CA THR A 126 16.40 -5.48 17.04
C THR A 126 16.65 -4.35 16.04
N ASN A 127 16.60 -3.08 16.47
CA ASN A 127 16.94 -1.93 15.62
C ASN A 127 18.42 -1.94 15.18
N GLU A 128 19.30 -2.67 15.88
CA GLU A 128 20.72 -2.83 15.56
C GLU A 128 21.01 -4.11 14.75
N HIS A 129 19.97 -4.85 14.35
CA HIS A 129 20.16 -6.02 13.51
C HIS A 129 20.75 -5.58 12.14
N PRO A 130 21.75 -6.28 11.57
CA PRO A 130 22.42 -5.84 10.34
C PRO A 130 21.53 -5.71 9.10
N ARG A 131 20.32 -6.27 9.14
CA ARG A 131 19.28 -6.14 8.11
C ARG A 131 18.08 -5.30 8.54
N ALA A 132 18.08 -4.71 9.74
CA ALA A 132 16.97 -3.89 10.22
C ALA A 132 16.68 -2.78 9.21
N PHE A 133 15.43 -2.66 8.77
CA PHE A 133 15.04 -1.69 7.76
C PHE A 133 15.33 -0.26 8.21
N TRP A 134 15.17 0.03 9.52
CA TRP A 134 15.51 1.31 10.14
C TRP A 134 16.95 1.78 9.87
N GLN A 135 17.90 0.84 9.72
CA GLN A 135 19.30 1.12 9.43
C GLN A 135 19.67 0.96 7.94
N ALA A 136 18.69 0.64 7.08
CA ALA A 136 18.95 0.52 5.65
C ALA A 136 19.53 1.82 5.09
N ASP A 137 20.52 1.68 4.19
CA ASP A 137 21.00 2.82 3.42
C ASP A 137 19.85 3.42 2.62
N LEU A 138 19.62 4.71 2.81
CA LEU A 138 18.43 5.39 2.30
C LEU A 138 18.42 5.45 0.77
N ASP A 139 19.57 5.70 0.14
CA ASP A 139 19.68 5.79 -1.31
C ASP A 139 19.56 4.40 -1.96
N GLU A 140 20.11 3.36 -1.33
CA GLU A 140 19.95 1.96 -1.77
C GLU A 140 18.49 1.51 -1.70
N ALA A 141 17.82 1.71 -0.55
CA ALA A 141 16.42 1.35 -0.37
C ALA A 141 15.50 2.16 -1.31
N ALA A 142 15.74 3.47 -1.46
CA ALA A 142 15.01 4.30 -2.41
C ALA A 142 15.25 3.87 -3.86
N GLY A 143 16.48 3.45 -4.20
CA GLY A 143 16.82 2.93 -5.53
C GLY A 143 15.95 1.74 -5.94
N HIS A 144 15.69 0.81 -5.01
CA HIS A 144 14.76 -0.32 -5.25
C HIS A 144 13.33 0.15 -5.50
N LEU A 145 12.87 1.20 -4.82
CA LEU A 145 11.54 1.75 -5.07
C LEU A 145 11.47 2.51 -6.40
N VAL A 146 12.55 3.19 -6.81
CA VAL A 146 12.65 3.84 -8.13
C VAL A 146 12.56 2.80 -9.25
N GLU A 147 13.17 1.62 -9.09
CA GLU A 147 13.02 0.50 -10.05
C GLU A 147 11.55 0.13 -10.25
N ILE A 148 10.78 0.03 -9.17
CA ILE A 148 9.34 -0.22 -9.22
C ILE A 148 8.59 0.95 -9.88
N MET A 149 8.92 2.19 -9.54
CA MET A 149 8.31 3.39 -10.15
C MET A 149 8.55 3.45 -11.66
N ARG A 150 9.71 3.03 -12.16
CA ARG A 150 9.98 2.97 -13.61
C ARG A 150 9.08 1.98 -14.33
N GLU A 151 8.76 0.86 -13.69
CA GLU A 151 7.89 -0.17 -14.24
C GLU A 151 6.42 0.22 -14.18
N VAL A 152 5.97 0.67 -13.00
CA VAL A 152 4.56 0.94 -12.70
C VAL A 152 4.13 2.33 -13.18
N ARG A 153 5.05 3.30 -13.19
CA ARG A 153 4.81 4.72 -13.51
C ARG A 153 3.55 5.27 -12.84
N PRO A 154 3.47 5.17 -11.50
CA PRO A 154 2.30 5.61 -10.77
C PRO A 154 2.10 7.11 -10.94
N GLN A 155 0.85 7.56 -11.10
CA GLN A 155 0.57 9.00 -11.00
C GLN A 155 0.40 9.44 -9.54
N VAL A 156 -0.02 8.51 -8.68
CA VAL A 156 -0.26 8.75 -7.25
C VAL A 156 0.57 7.79 -6.43
N LEU A 157 1.26 8.31 -5.40
CA LEU A 157 1.89 7.52 -4.36
C LEU A 157 1.27 7.81 -2.99
N VAL A 158 1.09 6.78 -2.18
CA VAL A 158 0.66 6.87 -0.77
C VAL A 158 1.72 6.24 0.14
N THR A 159 2.08 6.92 1.23
CA THR A 159 2.97 6.42 2.28
C THR A 159 2.58 7.07 3.62
N TYR A 160 3.39 6.92 4.66
CA TYR A 160 3.18 7.55 5.96
C TYR A 160 3.62 9.03 5.97
N ASP A 161 3.20 9.75 7.00
CA ASP A 161 3.75 11.07 7.32
C ASP A 161 5.19 10.96 7.90
N PRO A 162 5.90 12.08 8.14
CA PRO A 162 7.24 12.04 8.72
C PRO A 162 7.36 11.38 10.10
N ASN A 163 6.25 11.26 10.83
CA ASN A 163 6.18 10.58 12.12
C ASN A 163 5.94 9.06 11.99
N GLY A 164 5.67 8.56 10.78
CA GLY A 164 5.34 7.16 10.57
C GLY A 164 4.01 6.78 11.23
N PHE A 165 3.04 7.70 11.24
CA PHE A 165 1.79 7.60 11.99
C PHE A 165 2.02 7.64 13.51
N TYR A 166 2.44 6.56 14.17
CA TYR A 166 2.59 6.48 15.63
C TYR A 166 4.05 6.40 16.13
N GLY A 167 5.05 6.64 15.27
CA GLY A 167 6.46 6.63 15.65
C GLY A 167 7.18 5.28 15.48
N HIS A 168 6.58 4.30 14.79
CA HIS A 168 7.29 3.06 14.48
C HIS A 168 8.51 3.36 13.58
N PRO A 169 9.72 2.83 13.90
CA PRO A 169 10.92 3.12 13.11
C PRO A 169 10.74 2.77 11.63
N ASP A 170 10.19 1.61 11.33
CA ASP A 170 10.00 1.19 9.94
C ASP A 170 8.95 1.99 9.18
N HIS A 171 7.95 2.58 9.84
CA HIS A 171 6.99 3.47 9.18
C HIS A 171 7.68 4.79 8.81
N ILE A 172 8.48 5.33 9.73
CA ILE A 172 9.31 6.52 9.49
C ILE A 172 10.30 6.23 8.35
N GLN A 173 10.89 5.04 8.32
CA GLN A 173 11.83 4.67 7.25
C GLN A 173 11.11 4.46 5.92
N ALA A 174 9.92 3.85 5.90
CA ALA A 174 9.10 3.71 4.70
C ALA A 174 8.71 5.09 4.14
N HIS A 175 8.37 6.04 5.01
CA HIS A 175 8.20 7.45 4.62
C HIS A 175 9.47 8.00 3.99
N ARG A 176 10.63 7.91 4.67
CA ARG A 176 11.91 8.44 4.17
C ARG A 176 12.28 7.84 2.81
N VAL A 177 12.17 6.52 2.67
CA VAL A 177 12.45 5.78 1.43
C VAL A 177 11.52 6.21 0.32
N ALA A 178 10.22 6.30 0.58
CA ALA A 178 9.23 6.75 -0.41
C ALA A 178 9.50 8.18 -0.88
N MET A 179 9.71 9.11 0.04
CA MET A 179 10.00 10.51 -0.29
C MET A 179 11.33 10.63 -1.05
N ARG A 180 12.36 9.88 -0.64
CA ARG A 180 13.64 9.86 -1.35
C ARG A 180 13.51 9.27 -2.75
N ALA A 181 12.73 8.21 -2.92
CA ALA A 181 12.48 7.61 -4.24
C ALA A 181 11.74 8.59 -5.16
N VAL A 182 10.81 9.38 -4.64
CA VAL A 182 10.14 10.45 -5.40
C VAL A 182 11.15 11.50 -5.88
N GLU A 183 12.08 11.95 -5.02
CA GLU A 183 13.14 12.88 -5.42
C GLU A 183 14.04 12.32 -6.53
N LEU A 184 14.47 11.06 -6.38
CA LEU A 184 15.32 10.39 -7.36
C LEU A 184 14.58 10.16 -8.69
N ALA A 185 13.32 9.72 -8.63
CA ALA A 185 12.47 9.53 -9.80
C ALA A 185 12.16 10.86 -10.52
N ALA A 186 12.11 11.99 -9.80
CA ALA A 186 11.89 13.30 -10.40
C ALA A 186 13.06 13.71 -11.29
N ALA A 187 14.30 13.38 -10.89
CA ALA A 187 15.49 13.59 -11.71
C ALA A 187 15.48 12.76 -13.01
N GLU A 188 14.70 11.68 -13.05
CA GLU A 188 14.53 10.80 -14.21
C GLU A 188 13.24 11.06 -15.01
N GLY A 189 12.38 11.96 -14.54
CA GLY A 189 11.10 12.27 -15.17
C GLY A 189 10.04 11.18 -15.01
N CYS A 190 10.16 10.32 -13.99
CA CYS A 190 9.21 9.23 -13.69
C CYS A 190 8.57 9.33 -12.29
N ALA A 191 8.74 10.46 -11.60
CA ALA A 191 8.10 10.68 -10.30
C ALA A 191 6.56 10.70 -10.40
N PRO A 192 5.85 10.25 -9.34
CA PRO A 192 4.42 10.48 -9.20
C PRO A 192 4.07 11.97 -9.30
N LEU A 193 2.89 12.27 -9.86
CA LEU A 193 2.36 13.63 -9.95
C LEU A 193 1.82 14.11 -8.60
N LYS A 194 1.30 13.19 -7.78
CA LYS A 194 0.81 13.46 -6.43
C LYS A 194 1.36 12.44 -5.45
N VAL A 195 1.75 12.93 -4.27
CA VAL A 195 2.17 12.09 -3.14
C VAL A 195 1.32 12.46 -1.93
N TYR A 196 0.69 11.46 -1.35
CA TYR A 196 -0.15 11.58 -0.19
C TYR A 196 0.45 10.87 1.02
N TRP A 197 0.21 11.43 2.20
CA TRP A 197 0.48 10.77 3.46
C TRP A 197 -0.83 10.34 4.12
N THR A 198 -0.89 9.11 4.62
CA THR A 198 -2.00 8.63 5.45
C THR A 198 -2.19 9.56 6.64
N ALA A 199 -3.43 9.92 6.95
CA ALA A 199 -3.75 10.87 7.99
C ALA A 199 -4.99 10.44 8.78
N MET A 200 -5.18 11.06 9.94
CA MET A 200 -6.37 10.85 10.75
C MET A 200 -6.88 12.20 11.24
N PRO A 201 -8.06 12.68 10.79
CA PRO A 201 -8.58 13.98 11.21
C PRO A 201 -8.82 14.02 12.72
N LEU A 202 -8.50 15.14 13.36
CA LEU A 202 -8.76 15.34 14.79
C LEU A 202 -10.25 15.18 15.11
N SER A 203 -11.14 15.71 14.26
CA SER A 203 -12.59 15.57 14.47
C SER A 203 -13.07 14.11 14.47
N VAL A 204 -12.45 13.25 13.65
CA VAL A 204 -12.77 11.82 13.59
C VAL A 204 -12.30 11.11 14.85
N LEU A 205 -11.13 11.46 15.36
CA LEU A 205 -10.61 10.93 16.62
C LEU A 205 -11.46 11.36 17.82
N GLU A 206 -11.85 12.64 17.88
CA GLU A 206 -12.74 13.16 18.93
C GLU A 206 -14.10 12.44 18.92
N ALA A 207 -14.68 12.23 17.74
CA ALA A 207 -15.91 11.46 17.57
C ALA A 207 -15.71 9.99 18.02
N GLY A 208 -14.58 9.40 17.65
CA GLY A 208 -14.09 8.10 18.13
C GLY A 208 -14.11 7.97 19.65
N MET A 209 -13.35 8.83 20.32
CA MET A 209 -13.23 8.87 21.78
C MET A 209 -14.58 9.04 22.46
N THR A 210 -15.43 9.93 21.93
CA THR A 210 -16.79 10.16 22.47
C THR A 210 -17.65 8.92 22.39
N GLN A 211 -17.66 8.23 21.24
CA GLN A 211 -18.48 7.02 21.03
C GLN A 211 -18.03 5.86 21.94
N PHE A 212 -16.73 5.74 22.20
CA PHE A 212 -16.17 4.65 23.00
C PHE A 212 -16.11 4.91 24.50
N ALA A 213 -16.47 6.12 24.96
CA ALA A 213 -16.32 6.52 26.36
C ALA A 213 -16.97 5.54 27.36
N GLU A 214 -18.09 4.91 26.98
CA GLU A 214 -18.83 3.96 27.81
C GLU A 214 -18.60 2.49 27.43
N SER A 215 -17.74 2.21 26.44
CA SER A 215 -17.44 0.84 26.01
C SER A 215 -16.51 0.14 26.99
N SER A 216 -16.80 -1.12 27.31
CA SER A 216 -15.89 -1.96 28.10
C SER A 216 -14.58 -2.27 27.38
N ASP A 217 -14.58 -2.19 26.04
CA ASP A 217 -13.43 -2.39 25.17
C ASP A 217 -13.08 -1.07 24.47
N ASN A 218 -12.89 0.00 25.24
CA ASN A 218 -12.53 1.32 24.72
C ASN A 218 -11.06 1.34 24.23
N PRO A 219 -10.79 1.47 22.92
CA PRO A 219 -9.43 1.52 22.40
C PRO A 219 -8.69 2.81 22.77
N PHE A 220 -9.41 3.82 23.23
CA PHE A 220 -8.88 5.08 23.77
C PHE A 220 -8.78 5.08 25.31
N GLY A 221 -8.92 3.91 25.95
CA GLY A 221 -8.86 3.79 27.41
C GLY A 221 -7.53 4.33 27.97
N GLY A 222 -7.62 5.34 28.84
CA GLY A 222 -6.44 5.97 29.46
C GLY A 222 -5.89 7.19 28.71
N ILE A 223 -6.52 7.61 27.62
CA ILE A 223 -6.24 8.88 26.93
C ILE A 223 -7.23 9.93 27.43
N GLU A 224 -6.71 11.01 28.04
CA GLU A 224 -7.54 12.08 28.60
C GLU A 224 -7.74 13.23 27.59
N ASP A 225 -6.73 13.53 26.77
CA ASP A 225 -6.76 14.54 25.73
C ASP A 225 -6.36 13.94 24.37
N ILE A 226 -6.99 14.38 23.28
CA ILE A 226 -6.59 13.99 21.93
C ILE A 226 -5.13 14.35 21.62
N ALA A 227 -4.61 15.42 22.26
CA ALA A 227 -3.22 15.82 22.15
C ALA A 227 -2.23 14.80 22.74
N ASP A 228 -2.70 13.83 23.53
CA ASP A 228 -1.88 12.74 24.06
C ASP A 228 -1.70 11.60 23.05
N LEU A 229 -2.47 11.59 21.95
CA LEU A 229 -2.28 10.63 20.86
C LEU A 229 -1.00 10.97 20.08
N PRO A 230 -0.19 9.97 19.70
CA PRO A 230 1.04 10.20 18.93
C PRO A 230 0.77 10.56 17.46
N PHE A 231 -0.51 10.68 17.06
CA PHE A 231 -0.97 10.99 15.72
C PHE A 231 -2.26 11.82 15.78
N GLY A 232 -2.59 12.43 14.65
CA GLY A 232 -3.77 13.27 14.50
C GLY A 232 -3.44 14.47 13.63
N THR A 233 -4.35 14.84 12.75
CA THR A 233 -4.14 15.89 11.77
C THR A 233 -5.29 16.88 11.83
N PRO A 234 -5.03 18.20 11.95
CA PRO A 234 -6.08 19.20 11.88
C PRO A 234 -6.90 19.04 10.59
N ASP A 235 -8.22 19.09 10.69
CA ASP A 235 -9.14 18.89 9.56
C ASP A 235 -8.85 19.80 8.35
N ALA A 236 -8.37 21.03 8.59
CA ALA A 236 -8.00 21.97 7.56
C ALA A 236 -6.72 21.58 6.77
N GLU A 237 -5.90 20.69 7.33
CA GLU A 237 -4.69 20.16 6.70
C GLU A 237 -4.97 18.87 5.90
N ILE A 238 -6.11 18.22 6.13
CA ILE A 238 -6.54 17.07 5.34
C ILE A 238 -6.79 17.52 3.89
N ALA A 239 -6.17 16.78 2.97
CA ALA A 239 -6.27 17.05 1.53
C ALA A 239 -7.38 16.23 0.88
N ALA A 240 -7.49 14.94 1.24
CA ALA A 240 -8.42 14.01 0.62
C ALA A 240 -9.10 13.11 1.65
N GLN A 241 -10.33 12.70 1.32
CA GLN A 241 -11.14 11.72 2.01
C GLN A 241 -11.65 10.73 0.96
N ILE A 242 -11.23 9.47 1.05
CA ILE A 242 -11.65 8.43 0.12
C ILE A 242 -12.71 7.58 0.79
N ASP A 243 -13.92 7.60 0.23
CA ASP A 243 -15.02 6.76 0.66
C ASP A 243 -15.03 5.43 -0.12
N GLY A 244 -14.44 4.41 0.49
CA GLY A 244 -14.48 3.02 0.06
C GLY A 244 -15.50 2.18 0.85
N THR A 245 -16.56 2.79 1.38
CA THR A 245 -17.56 2.08 2.21
C THR A 245 -18.20 0.90 1.48
N ASP A 246 -18.40 0.97 0.17
CA ASP A 246 -18.92 -0.16 -0.63
C ASP A 246 -17.97 -1.39 -0.62
N GLN A 247 -16.71 -1.19 -0.24
CA GLN A 247 -15.64 -2.18 -0.23
C GLN A 247 -15.25 -2.61 1.19
N HIS A 248 -15.99 -2.21 2.23
CA HIS A 248 -15.70 -2.57 3.62
C HIS A 248 -15.53 -4.08 3.86
N LEU A 249 -16.31 -4.93 3.16
CA LEU A 249 -16.18 -6.40 3.26
C LEU A 249 -14.84 -6.90 2.73
N ALA A 250 -14.29 -6.26 1.70
CA ALA A 250 -12.97 -6.59 1.17
C ALA A 250 -11.88 -6.24 2.20
N LYS A 251 -11.94 -5.04 2.79
CA LYS A 251 -11.03 -4.64 3.88
C LYS A 251 -11.13 -5.57 5.09
N GLU A 252 -12.35 -5.92 5.50
CA GLU A 252 -12.55 -6.83 6.63
C GLU A 252 -11.98 -8.22 6.34
N ALA A 253 -12.19 -8.76 5.14
CA ALA A 253 -11.61 -10.03 4.72
C ALA A 253 -10.08 -9.98 4.67
N ALA A 254 -9.50 -8.85 4.23
CA ALA A 254 -8.07 -8.64 4.19
C ALA A 254 -7.45 -8.57 5.59
N MET A 255 -8.06 -7.82 6.50
CA MET A 255 -7.67 -7.81 7.91
C MET A 255 -7.77 -9.22 8.54
N ARG A 256 -8.83 -9.98 8.21
CA ARG A 256 -8.99 -11.36 8.73
C ARG A 256 -7.92 -12.32 8.18
N ALA A 257 -7.33 -12.03 7.03
CA ALA A 257 -6.25 -12.83 6.46
C ALA A 257 -4.94 -12.68 7.26
N HIS A 258 -4.74 -11.54 7.93
CA HIS A 258 -3.63 -11.28 8.86
C HIS A 258 -3.91 -11.85 10.26
N ALA A 259 -4.30 -13.12 10.33
CA ALA A 259 -4.78 -13.75 11.57
C ALA A 259 -3.74 -13.77 12.69
N THR A 260 -2.43 -13.81 12.38
CA THR A 260 -1.38 -13.71 13.40
C THR A 260 -1.31 -12.34 14.07
N GLN A 261 -1.71 -11.27 13.39
CA GLN A 261 -1.60 -9.88 13.84
C GLN A 261 -2.95 -9.27 14.26
N ILE A 262 -4.03 -9.66 13.59
CA ILE A 262 -5.38 -9.12 13.80
C ILE A 262 -6.29 -10.28 14.20
N PRO A 263 -6.37 -10.63 15.50
CA PRO A 263 -7.23 -11.72 15.95
C PRO A 263 -8.71 -11.32 15.82
N ALA A 264 -9.60 -12.31 15.76
CA ALA A 264 -11.05 -12.07 15.57
C ALA A 264 -11.71 -11.23 16.67
N ASN A 265 -11.08 -11.14 17.85
CA ASN A 265 -11.50 -10.28 18.96
C ASN A 265 -10.71 -8.95 19.02
N SER A 266 -9.99 -8.59 17.95
CA SER A 266 -9.26 -7.32 17.87
C SER A 266 -10.23 -6.16 18.01
N TRP A 267 -9.81 -5.15 18.77
CA TRP A 267 -10.56 -3.90 18.93
C TRP A 267 -10.84 -3.22 17.60
N LEU A 268 -10.02 -3.44 16.57
CA LEU A 268 -10.24 -2.93 15.21
C LEU A 268 -11.60 -3.40 14.65
N TYR A 269 -12.01 -4.65 14.92
CA TYR A 269 -13.35 -5.13 14.55
C TYR A 269 -14.44 -4.57 15.45
N SER A 270 -14.14 -4.28 16.72
CA SER A 270 -15.07 -3.60 17.63
C SER A 270 -15.38 -2.18 17.16
N ILE A 271 -14.42 -1.47 16.54
CA ILE A 271 -14.71 -0.18 15.89
C ILE A 271 -15.59 -0.33 14.67
N ALA A 272 -15.30 -1.30 13.79
CA ALA A 272 -16.16 -1.62 12.66
C ALA A 272 -17.61 -1.90 13.10
N GLY A 273 -17.80 -2.63 14.20
CA GLY A 273 -19.11 -2.96 14.74
C GLY A 273 -19.88 -1.76 15.32
N ASN A 274 -19.17 -0.78 15.90
CA ASN A 274 -19.79 0.38 16.58
C ASN A 274 -20.03 1.59 15.67
N PHE A 275 -19.23 1.75 14.60
CA PHE A 275 -19.34 2.84 13.63
C PHE A 275 -19.90 2.41 12.26
N GLY A 276 -20.06 1.10 12.04
CA GLY A 276 -20.55 0.56 10.76
C GLY A 276 -19.52 0.64 9.63
N GLY A 277 -20.00 0.58 8.39
CA GLY A 277 -19.16 0.59 7.19
C GLY A 277 -18.35 1.87 6.99
N GLU A 278 -18.74 2.99 7.60
CA GLU A 278 -18.12 4.31 7.41
C GLU A 278 -16.72 4.39 8.05
N PHE A 279 -16.51 3.85 9.26
CA PHE A 279 -15.17 3.82 9.87
C PHE A 279 -14.21 2.86 9.14
N MET A 280 -14.74 1.75 8.62
CA MET A 280 -13.92 0.81 7.84
C MET A 280 -13.69 1.33 6.42
N GLY A 281 -14.64 2.08 5.88
CA GLY A 281 -14.71 2.50 4.48
C GLY A 281 -13.97 3.79 4.18
N VAL A 282 -13.91 4.72 5.13
CA VAL A 282 -13.42 6.07 4.87
C VAL A 282 -11.99 6.25 5.38
N GLU A 283 -11.09 6.63 4.48
CA GLU A 283 -9.66 6.84 4.76
C GLU A 283 -9.22 8.24 4.33
N TYR A 284 -8.28 8.82 5.07
CA TYR A 284 -7.94 10.24 4.96
C TYR A 284 -6.46 10.45 4.65
N PHE A 285 -6.17 11.53 3.95
CA PHE A 285 -4.81 11.81 3.48
C PHE A 285 -4.48 13.30 3.51
N THR A 286 -3.21 13.61 3.79
CA THR A 286 -2.61 14.93 3.50
C THR A 286 -1.84 14.88 2.18
N LEU A 287 -1.72 16.00 1.49
CA LEU A 287 -0.99 16.09 0.21
C LEU A 287 0.42 16.66 0.47
N ALA A 288 1.44 15.85 0.18
CA ALA A 288 2.84 16.21 0.38
C ALA A 288 3.52 16.78 -0.86
N VAL A 289 3.15 16.26 -2.04
CA VAL A 289 3.68 16.67 -3.35
C VAL A 289 2.54 16.74 -4.34
N GLY A 290 2.57 17.75 -5.22
CA GLY A 290 1.58 17.96 -6.26
C GLY A 290 0.62 19.09 -5.94
N GLU A 291 -0.39 19.26 -6.80
CA GLU A 291 -1.45 20.25 -6.62
C GLU A 291 -2.74 19.55 -6.20
N LYS A 292 -3.42 20.12 -5.20
CA LYS A 292 -4.73 19.66 -4.74
C LYS A 292 -5.77 19.96 -5.83
N GLY A 293 -6.48 18.94 -6.25
CA GLY A 293 -7.58 19.01 -7.20
C GLY A 293 -8.88 19.50 -6.58
N PRO A 294 -9.99 19.47 -7.35
CA PRO A 294 -11.32 19.79 -6.83
C PRO A 294 -11.73 18.85 -5.70
N GLY A 295 -12.47 19.38 -4.72
CA GLY A 295 -12.99 18.64 -3.58
C GLY A 295 -14.27 19.25 -3.03
N ALA A 296 -14.81 18.64 -1.98
CA ALA A 296 -16.08 19.01 -1.38
C ALA A 296 -15.97 19.40 0.11
N GLY A 297 -17.06 19.93 0.67
CA GLY A 297 -17.13 20.30 2.07
C GLY A 297 -16.38 21.60 2.43
N PRO A 298 -16.34 21.96 3.72
CA PRO A 298 -15.80 23.24 4.19
C PRO A 298 -14.30 23.41 3.96
N TYR A 299 -13.55 22.31 3.83
CA TYR A 299 -12.11 22.30 3.60
C TYR A 299 -11.74 21.85 2.17
N GLY A 300 -12.74 21.60 1.32
CA GLY A 300 -12.55 21.16 -0.06
C GLY A 300 -11.76 19.85 -0.14
N TRP A 301 -12.06 18.85 0.69
CA TRP A 301 -11.38 17.55 0.65
C TRP A 301 -11.67 16.87 -0.69
N GLU A 302 -10.62 16.41 -1.38
CA GLU A 302 -10.74 15.62 -2.59
C GLU A 302 -11.42 14.28 -2.26
N ASP A 303 -12.34 13.84 -3.13
CA ASP A 303 -12.99 12.53 -3.08
C ASP A 303 -12.33 11.49 -4.01
N ASP A 304 -11.28 11.92 -4.73
CA ASP A 304 -10.44 11.09 -5.59
C ASP A 304 -8.98 11.58 -5.47
N LEU A 305 -8.04 10.71 -5.08
CA LEU A 305 -6.60 10.99 -5.08
C LEU A 305 -6.08 11.39 -6.47
N PHE A 306 -6.75 10.97 -7.55
CA PHE A 306 -6.43 11.37 -8.93
C PHE A 306 -7.08 12.70 -9.34
N ALA A 307 -7.86 13.35 -8.46
CA ALA A 307 -8.52 14.61 -8.76
C ALA A 307 -7.52 15.67 -9.26
N GLY A 308 -7.88 16.35 -10.34
CA GLY A 308 -7.05 17.38 -10.98
C GLY A 308 -5.93 16.84 -11.88
N LEU A 309 -5.70 15.53 -11.93
CA LEU A 309 -4.75 14.93 -12.87
C LEU A 309 -5.37 14.83 -14.27
N PRO A 310 -4.56 14.99 -15.34
CA PRO A 310 -5.04 14.80 -16.69
C PRO A 310 -5.46 13.34 -16.89
N GLU A 311 -6.63 13.12 -17.48
CA GLU A 311 -6.97 11.80 -18.01
C GLU A 311 -5.94 11.44 -19.09
N GLU A 312 -5.22 10.33 -18.93
CA GLU A 312 -4.37 9.80 -19.99
C GLU A 312 -5.29 9.36 -21.14
N THR A 313 -5.44 10.23 -22.14
CA THR A 313 -6.34 10.02 -23.31
C THR A 313 -5.94 8.86 -24.22
N ALA A 314 -4.87 8.14 -23.88
CA ALA A 314 -4.52 6.85 -24.44
C ALA A 314 -3.62 6.11 -23.44
N PRO A 315 -3.80 4.80 -23.25
CA PRO A 315 -2.93 4.05 -22.37
C PRO A 315 -1.51 4.13 -22.92
N ASP A 316 -0.53 4.26 -22.04
CA ASP A 316 0.85 4.42 -22.51
C ASP A 316 1.31 3.18 -23.29
N ARG A 317 1.79 3.43 -24.52
CA ARG A 317 2.17 2.40 -25.50
C ARG A 317 3.60 1.93 -25.34
N SER A 318 4.29 2.34 -24.28
CA SER A 318 5.67 1.93 -24.05
C SER A 318 5.70 0.49 -23.52
N PRO A 319 6.46 -0.42 -24.14
CA PRO A 319 6.54 -1.80 -23.68
C PRO A 319 7.11 -1.86 -22.26
N VAL A 320 6.33 -2.42 -21.33
CA VAL A 320 6.80 -2.76 -19.99
C VAL A 320 7.59 -4.07 -20.10
N ALA A 321 8.83 -4.08 -19.62
CA ALA A 321 9.58 -5.32 -19.51
C ALA A 321 8.94 -6.18 -18.42
N ALA A 322 8.19 -7.20 -18.82
CA ALA A 322 7.63 -8.16 -17.87
C ALA A 322 8.77 -8.89 -17.15
N ALA A 323 9.03 -8.53 -15.89
CA ALA A 323 9.79 -9.35 -14.98
C ALA A 323 8.90 -10.55 -14.62
N GLY A 324 9.24 -11.73 -15.16
CA GLY A 324 8.58 -12.96 -14.77
C GLY A 324 8.69 -13.17 -13.26
N LEU A 325 7.60 -13.62 -12.63
CA LEU A 325 7.61 -14.13 -11.27
C LEU A 325 8.82 -15.05 -11.10
N ARG A 326 9.71 -14.68 -10.18
CA ARG A 326 10.76 -15.54 -9.64
C ARG A 326 10.66 -15.52 -8.14
#